data_AF-A0A2V8JYB3-F1
#
_entry.id   AF-A0A2V8JYB3-F1
#
_cell.length_a   1.000
_cell.length_b   1.000
_cell.length_c   1.000
_cell.angle_alpha   90.00
_cell.angle_beta   90.00
_cell.angle_gamma   90.00
#
_symmetry.space_group_name_H-M   'P 1'
#
loop_
_entity.id
_entity.type
_entity.pdbx_description
1 polymer ?
#
loop_
_entity_poly.entity_id
_entity_poly.type
_entity_poly.pdbx_seq_one_letter_code
_entity_poly.pdbx_strand_id
1 'polypeptide(L)'
;MGAGQWSGLNFIIYGGKAGRRSNQALVEWIAEHGLASQALLIKDWNSFGIESSTQEEIDEIEAPTAKLFKLYTKAEFLEQAFKREMLGYPVANARDILEDRHLQDRDFWQDVDEARFGIPVKLPGLFARFSEAVPSGLVTAPDIGQHNREIYEGEIGLSKEELARLVEEKIV
;
A
#
# COMPACT_ATOMS: atom_id res chain seq x y z
N MET A 1 26.15 1.45 -15.17
CA MET A 1 26.69 1.57 -13.80
C MET A 1 26.04 2.78 -13.17
N GLY A 2 24.88 2.58 -12.53
CA GLY A 2 24.10 3.63 -11.89
C GLY A 2 24.37 3.64 -10.39
N ALA A 3 24.58 4.83 -9.84
CA ALA A 3 24.80 5.06 -8.42
C ALA A 3 23.68 4.44 -7.57
N GLY A 4 24.07 3.66 -6.55
CA GLY A 4 23.28 3.23 -5.39
C GLY A 4 21.77 3.18 -5.57
N GLN A 5 21.27 2.22 -6.34
CA GLN A 5 19.84 1.97 -6.41
C GLN A 5 19.39 1.42 -5.05
N TRP A 6 18.80 2.28 -4.22
CA TRP A 6 18.10 1.89 -3.01
C TRP A 6 17.07 0.82 -3.40
N SER A 7 17.29 -0.42 -2.96
CA SER A 7 16.29 -1.48 -3.04
C SER A 7 15.21 -1.14 -2.02
N GLY A 8 14.21 -0.36 -2.42
CA GLY A 8 13.05 -0.03 -1.58
C GLY A 8 12.27 -1.30 -1.29
N LEU A 9 12.78 -2.10 -0.36
CA LEU A 9 12.30 -3.40 0.06
C LEU A 9 12.19 -3.37 1.59
N ASN A 10 11.15 -4.01 2.10
CA ASN A 10 10.97 -4.27 3.50
C ASN A 10 10.92 -5.78 3.71
N PHE A 11 11.66 -6.26 4.70
CA PHE A 11 11.58 -7.64 5.14
C PHE A 11 11.54 -7.65 6.65
N ILE A 12 10.64 -8.45 7.22
CA ILE A 12 10.44 -8.50 8.66
C ILE A 12 11.01 -9.82 9.18
N ILE A 13 12.01 -9.72 10.05
CA ILE A 13 12.52 -10.87 10.81
C ILE A 13 11.68 -10.97 12.09
N TYR A 14 10.75 -11.93 12.12
CA TYR A 14 9.97 -12.20 13.32
C TYR A 14 10.65 -13.27 14.19
N GLY A 15 10.53 -13.12 15.51
CA GLY A 15 10.84 -14.17 16.48
C GLY A 15 9.74 -15.23 16.57
N GLY A 16 10.08 -16.36 17.16
CA GLY A 16 9.18 -17.46 17.51
C GLY A 16 8.45 -18.07 16.33
N LYS A 17 7.26 -18.63 16.61
CA LYS A 17 6.50 -19.43 15.63
C LYS A 17 6.05 -18.66 14.39
N ALA A 18 5.89 -17.34 14.50
CA ALA A 18 5.43 -16.49 13.39
C ALA A 18 6.52 -16.33 12.31
N GLY A 19 7.78 -16.17 12.72
CA GLY A 19 8.89 -15.93 11.79
C GLY A 19 9.59 -17.19 11.28
N ARG A 20 9.54 -18.31 12.00
CA ARG A 20 10.38 -19.51 11.72
C ARG A 20 10.42 -19.94 10.25
N ARG A 21 9.26 -19.93 9.57
CA ARG A 21 9.16 -20.39 8.16
C ARG A 21 9.78 -19.37 7.22
N SER A 22 9.44 -18.10 7.39
CA SER A 22 9.99 -16.99 6.60
C SER A 22 11.51 -16.87 6.79
N ASN A 23 12.00 -16.99 8.02
CA ASN A 23 13.44 -16.88 8.31
C ASN A 23 14.23 -18.06 7.72
N GLN A 24 13.69 -19.29 7.85
CA GLN A 24 14.28 -20.47 7.23
C GLN A 24 14.35 -20.33 5.71
N ALA A 25 13.25 -19.91 5.07
CA ALA A 25 13.19 -19.72 3.63
C ALA A 25 14.14 -18.61 3.14
N LEU A 26 14.32 -17.55 3.93
CA LEU A 26 15.32 -16.50 3.66
C LEU A 26 16.74 -17.07 3.69
N VAL A 27 17.11 -17.84 4.72
CA VAL A 27 18.44 -18.46 4.80
C VAL A 27 18.69 -19.44 3.68
N GLU A 28 17.70 -20.24 3.30
CA GLU A 28 17.79 -21.15 2.15
C GLU A 28 18.06 -20.36 0.86
N TRP A 29 17.37 -19.24 0.65
CA TRP A 29 17.59 -18.38 -0.51
C TRP A 29 18.97 -17.70 -0.48
N ILE A 30 19.44 -17.30 0.69
CA ILE A 30 20.81 -16.80 0.89
C ILE A 30 21.84 -17.91 0.56
N ALA A 31 21.56 -19.16 0.94
CA ALA A 31 22.42 -20.31 0.69
C ALA A 31 22.47 -20.69 -0.80
N GLU A 32 21.36 -20.57 -1.53
CA GLU A 32 21.30 -20.72 -3.00
C GLU A 32 22.31 -19.79 -3.71
N HIS A 33 22.64 -18.65 -3.09
CA HIS A 33 23.58 -17.65 -3.61
C HIS A 33 24.99 -17.78 -3.01
N GLY A 34 25.25 -18.80 -2.19
CA GLY A 34 26.54 -19.00 -1.52
C GLY A 34 26.88 -17.91 -0.50
N LEU A 35 25.87 -17.18 0.01
CA LEU A 35 26.05 -16.06 0.93
C LEU A 35 25.87 -16.46 2.41
N ALA A 36 25.38 -17.67 2.69
CA ALA A 36 25.04 -18.11 4.04
C ALA A 36 26.29 -18.54 4.82
N SER A 37 26.39 -18.11 6.09
CA SER A 37 27.36 -18.67 7.02
C SER A 37 26.91 -20.05 7.51
N GLN A 38 27.84 -20.87 7.99
CA GLN A 38 27.49 -22.14 8.61
C GLN A 38 26.58 -21.96 9.84
N ALA A 39 26.74 -20.86 10.59
CA ALA A 39 25.93 -20.56 11.75
C ALA A 39 24.47 -20.28 11.37
N LEU A 40 24.23 -19.52 10.29
CA LEU A 40 22.86 -19.30 9.77
C LEU A 40 22.20 -20.60 9.31
N LEU A 41 22.94 -21.49 8.65
CA LEU A 41 22.42 -22.75 8.13
C LEU A 41 21.96 -23.71 9.23
N ILE A 42 22.62 -23.71 10.39
CA ILE A 42 22.31 -24.62 11.52
C ILE A 42 21.46 -23.95 12.60
N LYS A 43 21.07 -22.68 12.40
CA LYS A 43 20.33 -21.90 13.38
C LYS A 43 18.93 -22.49 13.60
N ASP A 44 18.56 -22.68 14.87
CA ASP A 44 17.19 -23.07 15.21
C ASP A 44 16.24 -21.87 15.21
N TRP A 45 15.56 -21.67 14.09
CA TRP A 45 14.56 -20.64 13.92
C TRP A 45 13.28 -20.86 14.75
N ASN A 46 13.08 -22.02 15.39
CA ASN A 46 11.94 -22.23 16.29
C ASN A 46 12.11 -21.58 17.66
N SER A 47 13.36 -21.47 18.13
CA SER A 47 13.73 -20.87 19.41
C SER A 47 14.27 -19.44 19.29
N PHE A 48 14.48 -18.95 18.06
CA PHE A 48 14.91 -17.58 17.80
C PHE A 48 13.91 -16.55 18.35
N GLY A 49 14.38 -15.62 19.17
CA GLY A 49 13.61 -14.51 19.72
C GLY A 49 14.34 -13.19 19.49
N ILE A 50 13.64 -12.18 18.97
CA ILE A 50 14.23 -10.87 18.66
C ILE A 50 14.65 -10.17 19.96
N GLU A 51 13.86 -10.31 21.02
CA GLU A 51 14.09 -9.73 22.34
C GLU A 51 15.32 -10.28 23.06
N SER A 52 15.80 -11.47 22.64
CA SER A 52 16.94 -12.16 23.24
C SER A 52 18.16 -12.24 22.32
N SER A 53 18.06 -11.71 21.10
CA SER A 53 19.15 -11.68 20.13
C SER A 53 20.18 -10.60 20.46
N THR A 54 21.45 -10.86 20.16
CA THR A 54 22.50 -9.82 20.23
C THR A 54 22.57 -9.02 18.93
N GLN A 55 23.20 -7.85 18.96
CA GLN A 55 23.38 -7.05 17.75
C GLN A 55 24.21 -7.82 16.70
N GLU A 56 25.26 -8.53 17.14
CA GLU A 56 26.12 -9.32 16.26
C GLU A 56 25.35 -10.44 15.55
N GLU A 57 24.39 -11.06 16.25
CA GLU A 57 23.52 -12.08 15.68
C GLU A 57 22.56 -11.48 14.63
N ILE A 58 22.00 -10.30 14.88
CA ILE A 58 21.19 -9.58 13.90
C ILE A 58 22.02 -9.17 12.70
N ASP A 59 23.22 -8.64 12.90
CA ASP A 59 24.15 -8.26 11.84
C ASP A 59 24.55 -9.46 10.97
N GLU A 60 24.73 -10.64 11.57
CA GLU A 60 25.02 -11.88 10.85
C GLU A 60 23.86 -12.30 9.93
N ILE A 61 22.62 -11.98 10.30
CA ILE A 61 21.43 -12.21 9.46
C ILE A 61 21.29 -11.10 8.39
N GLU A 62 21.42 -9.85 8.78
CA GLU A 62 21.17 -8.69 7.92
C GLU A 62 22.23 -8.55 6.81
N ALA A 63 23.51 -8.77 7.11
CA ALA A 63 24.58 -8.57 6.14
C ALA A 63 24.44 -9.43 4.86
N PRO A 64 24.22 -10.76 4.93
CA PRO A 64 23.96 -11.55 3.73
C PRO A 64 22.59 -11.26 3.11
N THR A 65 21.57 -10.93 3.91
CA THR A 65 20.25 -10.51 3.41
C THR A 65 20.35 -9.26 2.54
N ALA A 66 21.08 -8.24 2.99
CA ALA A 66 21.29 -7.00 2.24
C ALA A 66 22.10 -7.23 0.96
N LYS A 67 23.05 -8.17 0.96
CA LYS A 67 23.78 -8.56 -0.26
C LYS A 67 22.87 -9.24 -1.26
N LEU A 68 22.05 -10.19 -0.80
CA LEU A 68 21.08 -10.91 -1.63
C LEU A 68 20.06 -9.95 -2.26
N PHE A 69 19.44 -9.08 -1.46
CA PHE A 69 18.36 -8.20 -1.93
C PHE A 69 18.83 -7.15 -2.94
N LYS A 70 20.12 -6.79 -2.95
CA LYS A 70 20.71 -5.93 -3.99
C LYS A 70 20.77 -6.59 -5.38
N LEU A 71 20.57 -7.89 -5.47
CA LEU A 71 20.56 -8.64 -6.73
C LEU A 71 19.19 -8.60 -7.44
N TYR A 72 18.15 -8.09 -6.77
CA TYR A 72 16.78 -8.16 -7.25
C TYR A 72 16.14 -6.78 -7.36
N THR A 73 15.32 -6.59 -8.39
CA THR A 73 14.38 -5.48 -8.48
C THR A 73 13.22 -5.68 -7.49
N LYS A 74 12.42 -4.63 -7.25
CA LYS A 74 11.21 -4.70 -6.41
C LYS A 74 10.24 -5.80 -6.85
N ALA A 75 10.02 -5.92 -8.16
CA ALA A 75 9.09 -6.89 -8.74
C ALA A 75 9.60 -8.32 -8.61
N GLU A 76 10.88 -8.55 -8.93
CA GLU A 76 11.47 -9.89 -8.80
C GLU A 76 11.52 -10.32 -7.33
N PHE A 77 11.90 -9.42 -6.41
CA PHE A 77 11.86 -9.71 -4.98
C PHE A 77 10.45 -10.11 -4.52
N LEU A 78 9.42 -9.36 -4.92
CA LEU A 78 8.04 -9.68 -4.56
C LEU A 78 7.63 -11.08 -5.05
N GLU A 79 8.02 -11.45 -6.28
CA GLU A 79 7.78 -12.80 -6.81
C GLU A 79 8.51 -13.88 -5.99
N GLN A 80 9.78 -13.63 -5.61
CA GLN A 80 10.53 -14.57 -4.78
C GLN A 80 9.94 -14.68 -3.37
N ALA A 81 9.47 -13.58 -2.79
CA ALA A 81 8.79 -13.54 -1.49
C ALA A 81 7.50 -14.35 -1.50
N PHE A 82 6.66 -14.19 -2.54
CA PHE A 82 5.46 -15.02 -2.72
C PHE A 82 5.81 -16.51 -2.89
N LYS A 83 6.75 -16.83 -3.79
CA LYS A 83 7.14 -18.21 -4.09
C LYS A 83 7.66 -18.96 -2.85
N ARG A 84 8.30 -18.24 -1.93
CA ARG A 84 8.89 -18.79 -0.69
C ARG A 84 8.05 -18.55 0.56
N GLU A 85 6.84 -18.00 0.41
CA GLU A 85 5.94 -17.67 1.52
C GLU A 85 6.62 -16.80 2.60
N MET A 86 7.45 -15.85 2.17
CA MET A 86 8.21 -14.98 3.07
C MET A 86 7.47 -13.69 3.42
N LEU A 87 7.78 -13.16 4.60
CA LEU A 87 7.23 -11.92 5.14
C LEU A 87 8.05 -10.71 4.68
N GLY A 88 8.08 -10.49 3.37
CA GLY A 88 8.75 -9.36 2.74
C GLY A 88 7.94 -8.77 1.59
N TYR A 89 8.06 -7.46 1.39
CA TYR A 89 7.35 -6.72 0.35
C TYR A 89 8.15 -5.50 -0.14
N PRO A 90 7.92 -5.03 -1.38
CA PRO A 90 8.51 -3.79 -1.85
C PRO A 90 7.88 -2.57 -1.15
N VAL A 91 8.69 -1.55 -0.91
CA VAL A 91 8.23 -0.23 -0.48
C VAL A 91 7.77 0.53 -1.72
N ALA A 92 6.46 0.64 -1.90
CA ALA A 92 5.84 1.27 -3.07
C ALA A 92 5.89 2.80 -3.00
N ASN A 93 6.26 3.46 -4.10
CA ASN A 93 6.05 4.89 -4.31
C ASN A 93 4.71 5.16 -5.02
N ALA A 94 4.35 6.43 -5.22
CA ALA A 94 3.08 6.79 -5.88
C ALA A 94 2.90 6.19 -7.29
N ARG A 95 3.98 6.11 -8.08
CA ARG A 95 3.95 5.46 -9.40
C ARG A 95 3.71 3.96 -9.26
N ASP A 96 4.45 3.30 -8.36
CA ASP A 96 4.32 1.86 -8.11
C ASP A 96 2.86 1.51 -7.73
N ILE A 97 2.20 2.33 -6.91
CA ILE A 97 0.80 2.13 -6.50
C ILE A 97 -0.16 2.41 -7.67
N LEU A 98 0.08 3.45 -8.47
CA LEU A 98 -0.78 3.76 -9.62
C LEU A 98 -0.71 2.67 -10.71
N GLU A 99 0.47 2.06 -10.89
CA GLU A 99 0.74 1.02 -11.89
C GLU A 99 0.54 -0.41 -11.33
N ASP A 100 0.09 -0.56 -10.08
CA ASP A 100 -0.10 -1.86 -9.43
C ASP A 100 -1.18 -2.71 -10.12
N ARG A 101 -0.80 -3.92 -10.53
CA ARG A 101 -1.68 -4.84 -11.27
C ARG A 101 -2.90 -5.28 -10.45
N HIS A 102 -2.75 -5.48 -9.15
CA HIS A 102 -3.86 -5.93 -8.31
C HIS A 102 -4.88 -4.80 -8.08
N LEU A 103 -4.43 -3.54 -7.99
CA LEU A 103 -5.30 -2.38 -7.96
C LEU A 103 -6.03 -2.18 -9.31
N GLN A 104 -5.35 -2.42 -10.44
CA GLN A 104 -5.99 -2.42 -11.77
C GLN A 104 -7.04 -3.52 -11.91
N ASP A 105 -6.72 -4.76 -11.54
CA ASP A 105 -7.62 -5.93 -11.64
C ASP A 105 -8.90 -5.80 -10.79
N ARG A 106 -8.90 -4.86 -9.83
CA ARG A 106 -10.03 -4.56 -8.96
C ARG A 106 -10.76 -3.27 -9.31
N ASP A 107 -10.44 -2.65 -10.44
CA ASP A 107 -10.97 -1.35 -10.87
C ASP A 107 -10.83 -0.31 -9.74
N PHE A 108 -9.69 -0.31 -9.03
CA PHE A 108 -9.51 0.59 -7.89
C PHE A 108 -9.43 2.05 -8.34
N TRP A 109 -8.79 2.33 -9.46
CA TRP A 109 -8.66 3.69 -9.99
C TRP A 109 -9.82 4.01 -10.93
N GLN A 110 -10.59 5.04 -10.58
CA GLN A 110 -11.73 5.50 -11.38
C GLN A 110 -11.38 6.82 -12.07
N ASP A 111 -11.67 6.92 -13.36
CA ASP A 111 -11.55 8.17 -14.10
C ASP A 111 -12.74 9.07 -13.77
N VAL A 112 -12.45 10.25 -13.22
CA VAL A 112 -13.44 11.26 -12.87
C VAL A 112 -13.23 12.47 -13.77
N ASP A 113 -14.28 12.80 -14.53
CA ASP A 113 -14.32 14.02 -15.33
C ASP A 113 -14.83 15.16 -14.44
N GLU A 114 -13.88 15.96 -13.97
CA GLU A 114 -14.13 17.07 -13.07
C GLU A 114 -13.72 18.35 -13.79
N ALA A 115 -14.72 19.16 -14.15
CA ALA A 115 -14.53 20.39 -14.91
C ALA A 115 -13.48 21.32 -14.28
N ARG A 116 -13.35 21.32 -12.94
CA ARG A 116 -12.34 22.13 -12.21
C ARG A 116 -10.90 21.76 -12.55
N PHE A 117 -10.62 20.52 -12.95
CA PHE A 117 -9.29 20.08 -13.31
C PHE A 117 -8.97 20.21 -14.80
N GLY A 118 -9.98 20.40 -15.65
CA GLY A 118 -9.82 20.56 -17.11
C GLY A 118 -9.25 19.34 -17.84
N ILE A 119 -8.96 18.26 -17.12
CA ILE A 119 -8.53 16.95 -17.60
C ILE A 119 -9.16 15.86 -16.73
N PRO A 120 -9.41 14.65 -17.26
CA PRO A 120 -9.78 13.51 -16.44
C PRO A 120 -8.71 13.23 -15.38
N VAL A 121 -9.13 12.99 -14.14
CA VAL A 121 -8.24 12.63 -13.04
C VAL A 121 -8.60 11.24 -12.52
N LYS A 122 -7.58 10.47 -12.11
CA LYS A 122 -7.78 9.18 -11.45
C LYS A 122 -7.95 9.39 -9.96
N LEU A 123 -9.08 8.96 -9.41
CA LEU A 123 -9.36 8.96 -7.98
C LEU A 123 -9.47 7.54 -7.44
N PRO A 124 -9.10 7.30 -6.18
CA PRO A 124 -9.24 5.99 -5.56
C PRO A 124 -10.72 5.68 -5.31
N GLY A 125 -11.20 4.59 -5.89
CA GLY A 125 -12.53 4.05 -5.71
C GLY A 125 -12.68 3.31 -4.37
N LEU A 126 -13.59 2.33 -4.34
CA LEU A 126 -13.91 1.62 -3.11
C LEU A 126 -12.72 0.78 -2.61
N PHE A 127 -12.40 0.92 -1.32
CA PHE A 127 -11.34 0.13 -0.68
C PHE A 127 -11.69 -1.37 -0.56
N ALA A 128 -12.98 -1.71 -0.61
CA ALA A 128 -13.49 -3.08 -0.52
C ALA A 128 -14.43 -3.40 -1.69
N ARG A 129 -14.49 -4.68 -2.06
CA ARG A 129 -15.45 -5.18 -3.06
C ARG A 129 -16.60 -5.83 -2.31
N PHE A 130 -17.82 -5.47 -2.71
CA PHE A 130 -19.04 -5.99 -2.13
C PHE A 130 -19.74 -6.84 -3.19
N SER A 131 -20.19 -8.05 -2.81
CA SER A 131 -20.99 -8.91 -3.69
C SER A 131 -22.44 -8.45 -3.82
N GLU A 132 -22.92 -7.70 -2.82
CA GLU A 132 -24.26 -7.14 -2.72
C GLU A 132 -24.18 -5.72 -2.15
N ALA A 133 -25.20 -4.89 -2.39
CA ALA A 133 -25.29 -3.51 -1.88
C ALA A 133 -24.03 -2.66 -2.14
N VAL A 134 -23.56 -2.66 -3.40
CA VAL A 134 -22.39 -1.87 -3.83
C VAL A 134 -22.70 -0.38 -3.61
N PRO A 135 -21.87 0.34 -2.82
CA PRO A 135 -22.02 1.78 -2.66
C PRO A 135 -22.00 2.49 -4.02
N SER A 136 -22.71 3.63 -4.12
CA SER A 136 -22.60 4.51 -5.27
C SER A 136 -21.12 4.84 -5.52
N GLY A 137 -20.71 4.81 -6.79
CA GLY A 137 -19.34 5.12 -7.19
C GLY A 137 -18.94 6.55 -6.84
N LEU A 138 -17.69 6.91 -7.17
CA LEU A 138 -17.18 8.26 -6.98
C LEU A 138 -18.03 9.26 -7.76
N VAL A 139 -18.50 10.30 -7.08
CA VAL A 139 -19.08 11.50 -7.68
C VAL A 139 -18.14 12.67 -7.47
N THR A 140 -18.18 13.64 -8.38
CA THR A 140 -17.45 14.90 -8.23
C THR A 140 -17.90 15.61 -6.95
N ALA A 141 -16.96 16.24 -6.25
CA ALA A 141 -17.32 17.06 -5.09
C ALA A 141 -18.26 18.18 -5.55
N PRO A 142 -19.29 18.56 -4.78
CA PRO A 142 -20.18 19.62 -5.20
C PRO A 142 -19.44 20.96 -5.31
N ASP A 143 -19.97 21.84 -6.15
CA ASP A 143 -19.59 23.25 -6.13
C ASP A 143 -20.18 23.96 -4.91
N ILE A 144 -19.58 25.10 -4.56
CA ILE A 144 -20.09 25.95 -3.49
C ILE A 144 -21.53 26.36 -3.83
N GLY A 145 -22.47 26.00 -2.95
CA GLY A 145 -23.89 26.32 -3.10
C GLY A 145 -24.65 25.45 -4.11
N GLN A 146 -24.04 24.41 -4.70
CA GLN A 146 -24.67 23.56 -5.72
C GLN A 146 -26.04 23.00 -5.28
N HIS A 147 -26.17 22.64 -4.01
CA HIS A 147 -27.38 22.03 -3.47
C HIS A 147 -28.26 23.00 -2.66
N ASN A 148 -27.98 24.32 -2.68
CA ASN A 148 -28.71 25.29 -1.85
C ASN A 148 -30.22 25.23 -2.10
N ARG A 149 -30.67 25.21 -3.36
CA ARG A 149 -32.12 25.12 -3.66
C ARG A 149 -32.73 23.78 -3.27
N GLU A 150 -32.04 22.69 -3.53
CA GLU A 150 -32.49 21.34 -3.18
C GLU A 150 -32.76 21.24 -1.67
N ILE A 151 -31.84 21.73 -0.86
CA ILE A 151 -31.96 21.66 0.60
C ILE A 151 -32.91 22.73 1.13
N TYR A 152 -32.72 24.01 0.79
CA TYR A 152 -33.51 25.11 1.36
C TYR A 152 -34.95 25.13 0.87
N GLU A 153 -35.20 24.97 -0.44
CA GLU A 153 -36.57 24.95 -0.98
C GLU A 153 -37.21 23.56 -0.85
N GLY A 154 -36.43 22.50 -1.08
CA GLY A 154 -36.95 21.13 -1.15
C GLY A 154 -37.12 20.47 0.22
N GLU A 155 -36.02 20.28 0.97
CA GLU A 155 -36.07 19.55 2.25
C GLU A 155 -36.55 20.42 3.42
N ILE A 156 -36.12 21.69 3.46
CA ILE A 156 -36.47 22.62 4.54
C ILE A 156 -37.82 23.30 4.26
N GLY A 157 -38.18 23.50 2.99
CA GLY A 157 -39.47 24.07 2.59
C GLY A 157 -39.53 25.60 2.59
N LEU A 158 -38.40 26.30 2.44
CA LEU A 158 -38.40 27.75 2.24
C LEU A 158 -39.05 28.09 0.89
N SER A 159 -39.82 29.17 0.87
CA SER A 159 -40.25 29.80 -0.36
C SER A 159 -39.07 30.39 -1.14
N LYS A 160 -39.24 30.57 -2.45
CA LYS A 160 -38.23 31.20 -3.31
C LYS A 160 -37.90 32.62 -2.85
N GLU A 161 -38.89 33.32 -2.33
CA GLU A 161 -38.76 34.68 -1.81
C GLU A 161 -37.92 34.71 -0.53
N GLU A 162 -38.10 33.73 0.37
CA GLU A 162 -37.29 33.61 1.58
C GLU A 162 -35.84 33.26 1.25
N LEU A 163 -35.60 32.34 0.33
CA LEU A 163 -34.24 32.00 -0.10
C LEU A 163 -33.55 33.19 -0.78
N ALA A 164 -34.27 33.93 -1.65
CA ALA A 164 -33.72 35.13 -2.28
C ALA A 164 -33.29 36.19 -1.26
N ARG A 165 -34.06 36.39 -0.18
CA ARG A 165 -33.70 37.29 0.91
C ARG A 165 -32.43 36.82 1.63
N LEU A 166 -32.30 35.52 1.92
CA LEU A 166 -31.09 34.97 2.57
C LEU A 166 -29.82 35.14 1.73
N VAL A 167 -29.94 35.00 0.40
CA VAL A 167 -28.84 35.26 -0.54
C VAL A 167 -28.45 36.75 -0.54
N GLU A 168 -29.43 37.66 -0.54
CA GLU A 168 -29.18 39.10 -0.46
C GLU A 168 -28.49 39.51 0.85
N GLU A 169 -28.89 38.88 1.96
CA GLU A 169 -28.29 39.06 3.29
C GLU A 169 -26.92 38.36 3.44
N LYS A 170 -26.46 37.61 2.43
CA LYS A 170 -25.21 36.82 2.44
C LYS A 170 -25.14 35.78 3.54
N ILE A 171 -26.29 35.21 3.88
CA ILE A 171 -26.40 34.07 4.80
C ILE A 171 -26.19 32.76 4.03
N VAL A 172 -26.60 32.72 2.76
CA VAL A 172 -26.54 31.57 1.83
C VAL A 172 -25.81 31.94 0.55
#